data_AF-R5KLU8-F1
#
_entry.id   AF-R5KLU8-F1
#
_cell.length_a   1.000
_cell.length_b   1.000
_cell.length_c   1.000
_cell.angle_alpha   90.00
_cell.angle_beta   90.00
_cell.angle_gamma   90.00
#
_symmetry.space_group_name_H-M   'P 1'
#
loop_
_entity.id
_entity.type
_entity.pdbx_description
1 polymer ?
#
loop_
_entity_poly.entity_id
_entity_poly.type
_entity_poly.pdbx_seq_one_letter_code
_entity_poly.pdbx_strand_id
1 'polypeptide(L)'
;MFRRTPGVLSFALLTSSVNTAIGYAQQYSAVVYDMETRRHVSGVIVYINPKGTTETDRYGRFTVSGQCSGVTLSHGTYESLRLDNDEIKDTIWLMPKTRRLDEVVVTARGLRPGFDIKAECRKMGVAGSKASSGIQFDFFSIFNRKERKHAERRKKIKEMLDKY
;
A
#
# COMPACT_ATOMS: atom_id res chain seq x y z
N MET A 1 -62.60 -45.39 71.15
CA MET A 1 -61.93 -46.61 70.64
C MET A 1 -61.21 -46.25 69.34
N PHE A 2 -59.87 -46.34 69.32
CA PHE A 2 -58.95 -46.49 68.18
C PHE A 2 -58.87 -45.50 66.98
N ARG A 3 -57.92 -44.54 67.11
CA ARG A 3 -56.84 -44.04 66.21
C ARG A 3 -56.90 -44.21 64.66
N ARG A 4 -56.61 -43.10 63.94
CA ARG A 4 -55.38 -42.89 63.11
C ARG A 4 -55.25 -41.41 62.64
N THR A 5 -54.08 -40.82 62.87
CA THR A 5 -53.54 -39.54 62.33
C THR A 5 -52.85 -39.79 60.96
N PRO A 6 -52.10 -38.85 60.31
CA PRO A 6 -52.12 -37.37 60.26
C PRO A 6 -52.00 -36.78 58.81
N GLY A 7 -52.27 -35.49 58.67
CA GLY A 7 -51.39 -34.54 57.96
C GLY A 7 -51.21 -34.66 56.44
N VAL A 8 -51.96 -33.87 55.69
CA VAL A 8 -51.56 -33.43 54.34
C VAL A 8 -51.10 -31.98 54.45
N LEU A 9 -49.83 -31.79 54.83
CA LEU A 9 -49.14 -30.51 54.70
C LEU A 9 -48.92 -30.25 53.21
N SER A 10 -49.81 -29.47 52.61
CA SER A 10 -49.66 -28.96 51.25
C SER A 10 -48.54 -27.91 51.23
N PHE A 11 -47.31 -28.36 50.99
CA PHE A 11 -46.17 -27.48 50.73
C PHE A 11 -46.29 -26.98 49.29
N ALA A 12 -46.94 -25.84 49.10
CA ALA A 12 -46.85 -25.07 47.87
C ALA A 12 -45.42 -24.53 47.74
N LEU A 13 -44.59 -25.23 46.95
CA LEU A 13 -43.28 -24.74 46.54
C LEU A 13 -43.48 -23.58 45.57
N LEU A 14 -43.36 -22.37 46.11
CA LEU A 14 -43.32 -21.13 45.36
C LEU A 14 -41.91 -21.01 44.73
N THR A 15 -41.72 -21.66 43.58
CA THR A 15 -40.50 -21.53 42.79
C THR A 15 -40.51 -20.18 42.07
N SER A 16 -39.99 -19.14 42.72
CA SER A 16 -39.66 -17.89 42.06
C SER A 16 -38.57 -18.16 41.01
N SER A 17 -38.98 -18.28 39.75
CA SER A 17 -38.08 -18.31 38.61
C SER A 17 -37.36 -16.97 38.52
N VAL A 18 -36.16 -16.91 39.09
CA VAL A 18 -35.24 -15.80 38.86
C VAL A 18 -34.76 -15.92 37.41
N ASN A 19 -35.41 -15.19 36.50
CA ASN A 19 -34.90 -14.96 35.16
C ASN A 19 -33.66 -14.07 35.30
N THR A 20 -32.50 -14.67 35.50
CA THR A 20 -31.24 -14.00 35.24
C THR A 20 -31.16 -13.79 33.73
N ALA A 21 -31.49 -12.59 33.28
CA ALA A 21 -31.15 -12.14 31.93
C ALA A 21 -29.63 -12.15 31.82
N ILE A 22 -29.08 -13.25 31.30
CA ILE A 22 -27.69 -13.33 30.89
C ILE A 22 -27.57 -12.36 29.71
N GLY A 23 -27.17 -11.12 30.00
CA GLY A 23 -26.80 -10.18 28.96
C GLY A 23 -25.63 -10.77 28.22
N TYR A 24 -25.88 -11.32 27.02
CA TYR A 24 -24.83 -11.81 26.15
C TYR A 24 -23.90 -10.64 25.84
N ALA A 25 -22.70 -10.66 26.45
CA ALA A 25 -21.66 -9.71 26.10
C ALA A 25 -21.28 -9.99 24.64
N GLN A 26 -21.71 -9.10 23.73
CA GLN A 26 -21.39 -9.21 22.31
C GLN A 26 -19.86 -9.25 22.16
N GLN A 27 -19.35 -10.34 21.62
CA GLN A 27 -17.93 -10.52 21.35
C GLN A 27 -17.81 -10.87 19.87
N TYR A 28 -17.00 -10.11 19.15
CA TYR A 28 -16.67 -10.44 17.77
C TYR A 28 -15.15 -10.56 17.62
N SER A 29 -14.77 -11.43 16.70
CA SER A 29 -13.41 -11.65 16.26
C SER A 29 -13.35 -11.35 14.78
N ALA A 30 -12.32 -10.62 14.37
CA ALA A 30 -12.13 -10.30 12.97
C ALA A 30 -10.66 -10.48 12.59
N VAL A 31 -10.44 -10.72 11.31
CA VAL A 31 -9.12 -10.90 10.71
C VAL A 31 -8.89 -9.81 9.68
N VAL A 32 -7.73 -9.17 9.76
CA VAL A 32 -7.33 -8.09 8.88
C VAL A 32 -6.46 -8.63 7.76
N TYR A 33 -6.85 -8.33 6.53
CA TYR A 33 -6.15 -8.72 5.32
C TYR A 33 -5.79 -7.51 4.47
N ASP A 34 -4.68 -7.63 3.75
CA ASP A 34 -4.31 -6.74 2.68
C ASP A 34 -5.18 -7.02 1.45
N MET A 35 -5.78 -5.97 0.91
CA MET A 35 -6.63 -6.04 -0.28
C MET A 35 -5.86 -6.46 -1.54
N GLU A 36 -4.58 -6.07 -1.67
CA GLU A 36 -3.77 -6.37 -2.85
C GLU A 36 -3.18 -7.78 -2.77
N THR A 37 -2.39 -8.06 -1.73
CA THR A 37 -1.67 -9.34 -1.63
C THR A 37 -2.50 -10.48 -1.06
N ARG A 38 -3.69 -10.20 -0.53
CA ARG A 38 -4.55 -11.16 0.20
C ARG A 38 -3.85 -11.82 1.39
N ARG A 39 -2.80 -11.19 1.92
CA ARG A 39 -2.07 -11.66 3.12
C ARG A 39 -2.65 -11.05 4.37
N HIS A 40 -2.49 -11.74 5.50
CA HIS A 40 -2.86 -11.19 6.80
C HIS A 40 -1.94 -10.01 7.14
N VAL A 41 -2.48 -9.02 7.85
CA VAL A 41 -1.72 -7.85 8.30
C VAL A 41 -1.59 -7.88 9.81
N SER A 42 -0.36 -8.03 10.30
CA SER A 42 -0.03 -7.95 11.72
C SER A 42 0.27 -6.52 12.17
N GLY A 43 0.13 -6.23 13.46
CA GLY A 43 0.51 -4.94 14.04
C GLY A 43 -0.40 -3.76 13.66
N VAL A 44 -1.63 -4.02 13.24
CA VAL A 44 -2.65 -2.98 13.03
C VAL A 44 -3.19 -2.53 14.37
N ILE A 45 -3.23 -1.22 14.58
CA ILE A 45 -3.79 -0.60 15.77
C ILE A 45 -5.29 -0.46 15.56
N VAL A 46 -6.06 -1.05 16.46
CA VAL A 46 -7.52 -1.12 16.44
C VAL A 46 -8.07 -0.27 17.57
N TYR A 47 -8.58 0.91 17.24
CA TYR A 47 -9.25 1.80 18.18
C TYR A 47 -10.72 1.37 18.32
N ILE A 48 -11.11 0.99 19.52
CA ILE A 48 -12.45 0.51 19.87
C ILE A 48 -13.12 1.60 20.69
N ASN A 49 -14.16 2.24 20.16
CA ASN A 49 -14.90 3.25 20.90
C ASN A 49 -16.01 2.59 21.75
N PRO A 50 -16.09 2.82 23.08
CA PRO A 50 -15.24 3.66 23.94
C PRO A 50 -14.14 2.90 24.72
N LYS A 51 -13.89 1.62 24.41
CA LYS A 51 -13.11 0.70 25.24
C LYS A 51 -11.59 0.91 25.24
N GLY A 52 -11.05 1.62 24.25
CA GLY A 52 -9.62 1.89 24.14
C GLY A 52 -9.03 1.32 22.86
N THR A 53 -7.81 0.78 22.93
CA THR A 53 -7.07 0.34 21.75
C THR A 53 -6.56 -1.08 21.93
N THR A 54 -6.60 -1.88 20.87
CA THR A 54 -5.98 -3.21 20.80
C THR A 54 -5.10 -3.30 19.56
N GLU A 55 -4.22 -4.28 19.51
CA GLU A 55 -3.34 -4.53 18.36
C GLU A 55 -3.64 -5.92 17.79
N THR A 56 -3.56 -6.06 16.47
CA THR A 56 -3.73 -7.35 15.81
C THR A 56 -2.52 -8.25 16.00
N ASP A 57 -2.76 -9.54 16.25
CA ASP A 57 -1.73 -10.58 16.39
C ASP A 57 -0.95 -10.81 15.07
N ARG A 58 0.08 -11.67 15.10
CA ARG A 58 0.90 -12.07 13.95
C ARG A 58 0.07 -12.56 12.75
N TYR A 59 -1.10 -13.15 13.00
CA TYR A 59 -2.02 -13.63 11.96
C TYR A 59 -3.08 -12.59 11.56
N GLY A 60 -2.93 -11.33 11.97
CA GLY A 60 -3.87 -10.24 11.71
C GLY A 60 -5.21 -10.37 12.44
N ARG A 61 -5.27 -11.18 13.49
CA ARG A 61 -6.49 -11.43 14.26
C ARG A 61 -6.61 -10.44 15.41
N PHE A 62 -7.82 -9.98 15.68
CA PHE A 62 -8.15 -9.26 16.90
C PHE A 62 -9.53 -9.66 17.40
N THR A 63 -9.76 -9.44 18.68
CA THR A 63 -11.05 -9.72 19.34
C THR A 63 -11.46 -8.49 20.11
N VAL A 64 -12.74 -8.14 20.00
CA VAL A 64 -13.35 -7.07 20.78
C VAL A 64 -14.38 -7.69 21.69
N SER A 65 -14.16 -7.54 22.99
CA SER A 65 -15.10 -8.00 24.01
C SER A 65 -16.09 -6.89 24.34
N GLY A 66 -17.37 -7.24 24.47
CA GLY A 66 -18.51 -6.40 24.87
C GLY A 66 -18.92 -5.30 23.87
N GLN A 67 -19.87 -4.45 24.29
CA GLN A 67 -20.46 -3.44 23.41
C GLN A 67 -19.44 -2.39 22.93
N CYS A 68 -19.40 -2.16 21.62
CA CYS A 68 -18.66 -1.08 20.98
C CYS A 68 -19.58 -0.31 20.03
N SER A 69 -19.33 0.99 19.84
CA SER A 69 -20.06 1.77 18.83
C SER A 69 -19.49 1.56 17.42
N GLY A 70 -18.21 1.23 17.34
CA GLY A 70 -17.49 1.09 16.08
C GLY A 70 -16.00 0.94 16.33
N VAL A 71 -15.27 0.67 15.25
CA VAL A 71 -13.84 0.38 15.25
C VAL A 71 -13.14 1.23 14.21
N THR A 72 -11.97 1.74 14.55
CA THR A 72 -11.06 2.39 13.59
C THR A 72 -9.75 1.64 13.55
N LEU A 73 -9.39 1.12 12.39
CA LEU A 73 -8.14 0.43 12.13
C LEU A 73 -7.12 1.43 11.56
N SER A 74 -5.91 1.41 12.10
CA SER A 74 -4.83 2.29 11.67
C SER A 74 -3.51 1.53 11.55
N HIS A 75 -2.78 1.80 10.47
CA HIS A 75 -1.45 1.23 10.23
C HIS A 75 -0.56 2.23 9.47
N GLY A 76 0.76 2.08 9.60
CA GLY A 76 1.72 2.94 8.90
C GLY A 76 1.62 2.83 7.37
N THR A 77 1.54 1.61 6.85
CA THR A 77 1.55 1.31 5.41
C THR A 77 0.18 1.18 4.76
N TYR A 78 -0.90 1.09 5.54
CA TYR A 78 -2.27 0.96 5.03
C TYR A 78 -3.10 2.20 5.37
N GLU A 79 -4.13 2.44 4.59
CA GLU A 79 -5.11 3.49 4.85
C GLU A 79 -5.92 3.17 6.10
N SER A 80 -6.25 4.22 6.86
CA SER A 80 -7.08 4.07 8.05
C SER A 80 -8.51 3.79 7.64
N LEU A 81 -9.10 2.75 8.23
CA LEU A 81 -10.48 2.34 7.94
C LEU A 81 -11.32 2.49 9.20
N ARG A 82 -12.44 3.19 9.08
CA ARG A 82 -13.44 3.31 10.15
C ARG A 82 -14.66 2.48 9.78
N LEU A 83 -15.12 1.66 10.71
CA LEU A 83 -16.30 0.81 10.57
C LEU A 83 -17.23 1.05 11.75
N ASP A 84 -18.51 1.23 11.48
CA ASP A 84 -19.55 1.21 12.51
C ASP A 84 -19.88 -0.23 12.90
N ASN A 85 -20.51 -0.46 14.06
CA ASN A 85 -20.76 -1.81 14.58
C ASN A 85 -21.44 -2.73 13.55
N ASP A 86 -22.42 -2.22 12.82
CA ASP A 86 -23.20 -2.97 11.83
C ASP A 86 -22.37 -3.35 10.58
N GLU A 87 -21.25 -2.68 10.33
CA GLU A 87 -20.37 -2.91 9.18
C GLU A 87 -19.20 -3.84 9.50
N ILE A 88 -19.00 -4.18 10.77
CA ILE A 88 -17.91 -5.07 11.20
C ILE A 88 -18.21 -6.48 10.71
N LYS A 89 -17.31 -6.99 9.88
CA LYS A 89 -17.35 -8.36 9.34
C LYS A 89 -16.20 -9.18 9.92
N ASP A 90 -16.31 -10.49 9.82
CA ASP A 90 -15.25 -11.43 10.23
C ASP A 90 -13.93 -11.19 9.46
N THR A 91 -14.02 -10.63 8.26
CA THR A 91 -12.86 -10.29 7.41
C THR A 91 -12.88 -8.82 7.05
N ILE A 92 -11.81 -8.12 7.40
CA ILE A 92 -11.63 -6.68 7.13
C ILE A 92 -10.49 -6.52 6.14
N TRP A 93 -10.73 -5.76 5.09
CA TRP A 93 -9.74 -5.51 4.04
C TRP A 93 -9.15 -4.10 4.22
N LEU A 94 -7.83 -4.01 4.31
CA LEU A 94 -7.11 -2.74 4.34
C LEU A 94 -6.50 -2.44 2.97
N MET A 95 -6.62 -1.19 2.55
CA MET A 95 -6.02 -0.67 1.34
C MET A 95 -4.56 -0.27 1.61
N PRO A 96 -3.58 -0.74 0.84
CA PRO A 96 -2.20 -0.25 0.96
C PRO A 96 -2.10 1.21 0.51
N LYS A 97 -1.35 2.04 1.26
CA LYS A 97 -1.08 3.43 0.90
C LYS A 97 -0.23 3.46 -0.36
N THR A 98 -0.87 3.73 -1.49
CA THR A 98 -0.16 3.89 -2.76
C THR A 98 0.49 5.27 -2.79
N ARG A 99 1.80 5.34 -2.48
CA ARG A 99 2.61 6.56 -2.68
C ARG A 99 3.07 6.63 -4.14
N ARG A 100 2.16 6.88 -5.07
CA ARG A 100 2.54 7.27 -6.43
C ARG A 100 2.90 8.75 -6.42
N LEU A 101 4.06 9.08 -6.99
CA LEU A 101 4.36 10.47 -7.31
C LEU A 101 3.45 10.86 -8.47
N ASP A 102 2.74 11.98 -8.33
CA ASP A 102 1.96 12.55 -9.42
C ASP A 102 2.87 12.89 -10.61
N GLU A 103 2.28 12.95 -11.80
CA GLU A 103 2.98 13.23 -13.05
C GLU A 103 3.90 14.46 -12.90
N VAL A 104 5.21 14.24 -13.06
CA VAL A 104 6.19 15.31 -13.07
C VAL A 104 6.19 15.93 -14.47
N VAL A 105 5.48 17.04 -14.64
CA VAL A 105 5.59 17.87 -15.84
C VAL A 105 6.94 18.57 -15.81
N VAL A 106 7.93 18.01 -16.52
CA VAL A 106 9.21 18.68 -16.74
C VAL A 106 9.01 19.80 -17.75
N THR A 107 8.63 20.98 -17.26
CA THR A 107 8.68 22.20 -18.07
C THR A 107 10.14 22.61 -18.24
N ALA A 108 10.80 22.08 -19.26
CA ALA A 108 12.03 22.67 -19.74
C ALA A 108 11.70 24.07 -20.27
N ARG A 109 12.03 25.12 -19.52
CA ARG A 109 12.10 26.48 -20.07
C ARG A 109 13.17 26.39 -21.15
N GLY A 110 12.73 26.39 -22.41
CA GLY A 110 13.60 26.17 -23.56
C GLY A 110 14.90 26.92 -23.36
N LEU A 111 16.02 26.19 -23.30
CA LEU A 111 17.32 26.76 -23.48
C LEU A 111 17.21 27.53 -24.79
N ARG A 112 17.14 28.86 -24.72
CA ARG A 112 17.48 29.69 -25.85
C ARG A 112 18.99 29.53 -25.93
N PRO A 113 19.56 28.74 -26.86
CA PRO A 113 20.99 28.79 -27.05
C PRO A 113 21.28 30.25 -27.41
N GLY A 114 21.95 30.98 -26.50
CA GLY A 114 22.41 32.35 -26.73
C GLY A 114 23.56 32.41 -27.73
N PHE A 115 23.65 31.41 -28.60
CA PHE A 115 24.69 31.19 -29.58
C PHE A 115 24.00 30.62 -30.82
N ASP A 116 24.18 31.30 -31.93
CA ASP A 116 23.65 30.91 -33.22
C ASP A 116 24.34 29.61 -33.65
N ILE A 117 23.64 28.48 -33.45
CA ILE A 117 24.10 27.14 -33.84
C ILE A 117 24.46 27.12 -35.34
N LYS A 118 23.80 27.97 -36.15
CA LYS A 118 24.07 28.08 -37.59
C LYS A 118 25.40 28.77 -37.87
N ALA A 119 25.80 29.74 -37.03
CA ALA A 119 27.11 30.39 -37.09
C ALA A 119 28.23 29.45 -36.60
N GLU A 120 27.98 28.69 -35.55
CA GLU A 120 28.99 27.76 -34.97
C GLU A 120 29.20 26.53 -35.87
N CYS A 121 28.14 25.98 -36.48
CA CYS A 121 28.27 24.90 -37.47
C CYS A 121 28.96 25.38 -38.77
N ARG A 122 28.83 26.65 -39.17
CA ARG A 122 29.59 27.21 -40.29
C ARG A 122 31.08 27.33 -39.97
N LYS A 123 31.44 27.63 -38.72
CA LYS A 123 32.84 27.64 -38.26
C LYS A 123 33.42 26.22 -38.17
N MET A 124 32.63 25.23 -37.76
CA MET A 124 33.05 23.82 -37.73
C MET A 124 33.15 23.17 -39.12
N GLY A 125 32.46 23.69 -40.14
CA GLY A 125 32.52 23.17 -41.51
C GLY A 125 33.83 23.45 -42.27
N VAL A 126 34.75 24.25 -41.73
CA VAL A 126 36.00 24.65 -42.41
C VAL A 126 37.28 24.37 -41.60
N ALA A 127 37.17 23.96 -40.33
CA ALA A 127 38.34 23.74 -39.48
C ALA A 127 38.44 22.29 -39.00
N GLY A 128 39.11 21.45 -39.79
CA GLY A 128 39.84 20.33 -39.21
C GLY A 128 41.03 20.86 -38.41
N SER A 129 41.03 20.67 -37.08
CA SER A 129 42.14 20.78 -36.11
C SER A 129 41.58 21.27 -34.75
N LYS A 130 41.97 20.83 -33.56
CA LYS A 130 43.02 19.95 -33.01
C LYS A 130 42.47 19.46 -31.67
N ALA A 131 42.70 18.19 -31.32
CA ALA A 131 42.44 17.70 -29.97
C ALA A 131 43.37 18.42 -28.98
N SER A 132 42.82 19.17 -28.02
CA SER A 132 43.60 19.67 -26.89
C SER A 132 43.71 18.57 -25.84
N SER A 133 44.94 18.18 -25.55
CA SER A 133 45.36 17.29 -24.48
C SER A 133 44.79 17.71 -23.12
N GLY A 134 43.97 16.84 -22.55
CA GLY A 134 43.55 16.88 -21.15
C GLY A 134 42.87 15.55 -20.82
N ILE A 135 43.28 14.89 -19.73
CA ILE A 135 42.63 13.66 -19.26
C ILE A 135 41.24 14.05 -18.75
N GLN A 136 40.23 13.99 -19.62
CA GLN A 136 38.82 14.08 -19.27
C GLN A 136 38.22 12.68 -19.35
N PHE A 137 37.81 12.13 -18.21
CA PHE A 137 37.00 10.93 -18.16
C PHE A 137 35.62 11.26 -18.74
N ASP A 138 35.41 10.92 -20.01
CA ASP A 138 34.17 11.18 -20.75
C ASP A 138 33.16 10.03 -20.56
N PHE A 139 32.32 10.14 -19.54
CA PHE A 139 31.22 9.21 -19.25
C PHE A 139 30.06 9.30 -20.27
N PHE A 140 29.98 10.35 -21.09
CA PHE A 140 28.92 10.52 -22.10
C PHE A 140 29.26 9.82 -23.42
N SER A 141 30.54 9.55 -23.69
CA SER A 141 30.99 8.77 -24.86
C SER A 141 30.41 7.35 -24.93
N ILE A 142 30.03 6.76 -23.79
CA ILE A 142 29.44 5.42 -23.70
C ILE A 142 28.02 5.38 -24.32
N PHE A 143 27.28 6.49 -24.28
CA PHE A 143 25.94 6.57 -24.87
C PHE A 143 25.95 6.83 -26.39
N ASN A 144 27.10 7.18 -26.97
CA ASN A 144 27.26 7.39 -28.42
C ASN A 144 27.44 6.09 -29.23
N ARG A 145 27.19 4.92 -28.60
CA ARG A 145 27.27 3.59 -29.24
C ARG A 145 26.42 3.47 -30.51
N LYS A 146 25.33 4.24 -30.60
CA LYS A 146 24.43 4.27 -31.77
C LYS A 146 25.10 4.94 -32.99
N GLU A 147 25.87 6.00 -32.77
CA GLU A 147 26.54 6.75 -33.85
C GLU A 147 27.63 5.92 -34.53
N ARG A 148 28.42 5.17 -33.75
CA ARG A 148 29.45 4.25 -34.27
C ARG A 148 28.87 3.20 -35.21
N LYS A 149 27.71 2.62 -34.84
CA LYS A 149 26.99 1.64 -35.66
C LYS A 149 26.48 2.25 -36.98
N HIS A 150 26.06 3.52 -36.97
CA HIS A 150 25.64 4.21 -38.20
C HIS A 150 26.82 4.55 -39.11
N ALA A 151 27.98 4.93 -38.55
CA ALA A 151 29.19 5.18 -39.31
C ALA A 151 29.70 3.91 -40.05
N GLU A 152 29.69 2.76 -39.38
CA GLU A 152 30.06 1.47 -39.97
C GLU A 152 29.10 1.05 -41.09
N ARG A 153 27.78 1.26 -40.91
CA ARG A 153 26.78 1.02 -41.97
C ARG A 153 27.03 1.88 -43.21
N ARG A 154 27.35 3.17 -43.03
CA ARG A 154 27.65 4.08 -44.14
C ARG A 154 28.90 3.64 -44.91
N LYS A 155 29.93 3.16 -44.21
CA LYS A 155 31.14 2.60 -44.86
C LYS A 155 30.81 1.38 -45.71
N LYS A 156 30.03 0.43 -45.18
CA LYS A 156 29.61 -0.77 -45.93
C LYS A 156 28.76 -0.42 -47.14
N ILE A 157 27.82 0.52 -47.01
CA ILE A 157 27.00 0.98 -48.14
C ILE A 157 27.88 1.63 -49.21
N LYS A 158 28.87 2.45 -48.81
CA LYS A 158 29.81 3.07 -49.74
C LYS A 158 30.68 2.02 -50.46
N GLU A 159 31.19 1.03 -49.73
CA GLU A 159 31.96 -0.07 -50.29
C GLU A 159 31.14 -0.93 -51.26
N MET A 160 29.84 -1.13 -50.98
CA MET A 160 28.94 -1.78 -51.95
C MET A 160 28.66 -0.92 -53.19
N LEU A 161 28.60 0.41 -53.06
CA LEU A 161 28.43 1.32 -54.20
C LEU A 161 29.69 1.39 -55.08
N ASP A 162 30.88 1.44 -54.48
CA ASP A 162 32.15 1.51 -55.22
C ASP A 162 32.48 0.20 -55.96
N LYS A 163 31.86 -0.92 -55.57
CA LYS A 163 32.03 -2.24 -56.21
C LYS A 163 31.01 -2.51 -57.33
N TYR A 164 30.03 -1.62 -57.51
CA TYR A 164 29.02 -1.69 -58.57
C TYR A 164 29.54 -0.97 -59.82
#